data_AF-A0A258BSA9-F1
#
_entry.id   AF-A0A258BSA9-F1
#
_cell.length_a   1.000
_cell.length_b   1.000
_cell.length_c   1.000
_cell.angle_alpha   90.00
_cell.angle_beta   90.00
_cell.angle_gamma   90.00
#
_symmetry.space_group_name_H-M   'P 1'
#
loop_
_entity.id
_entity.type
_entity.pdbx_description
1 polymer ?
#
loop_
_entity_poly.entity_id
_entity_poly.type
_entity_poly.pdbx_seq_one_letter_code
_entity_poly.pdbx_strand_id
1 'polypeptide(L)'
;MFRINLFNPTPHVGSLESTNPCGEQPLMPHGSCNLGSINLNAFVRNPFTEDASYDFERFDFVVSEMIWALDDLLTMLGDRHALPAQPDEI
;
A
#
# COMPACT_ATOMS: atom_id res chain seq x y z
N MET A 1 -14.93 -1.25 -14.70
CA MET A 1 -14.26 -2.14 -13.73
C MET A 1 -13.90 -3.55 -14.25
N PHE A 2 -14.32 -3.96 -15.46
CA PHE A 2 -14.06 -5.30 -16.01
C PHE A 2 -12.56 -5.67 -16.11
N ARG A 3 -11.74 -4.83 -16.76
CA ARG A 3 -10.30 -5.09 -16.93
C ARG A 3 -9.55 -5.21 -15.61
N ILE A 4 -9.85 -4.35 -14.64
CA ILE A 4 -9.20 -4.35 -13.32
C ILE A 4 -9.51 -5.65 -12.56
N ASN A 5 -10.75 -6.15 -12.62
CA ASN A 5 -11.11 -7.41 -11.97
C ASN A 5 -10.44 -8.65 -12.58
N LEU A 6 -9.97 -8.61 -13.83
CA LEU A 6 -9.15 -9.69 -14.39
C LEU A 6 -7.80 -9.86 -13.67
N PHE A 7 -7.34 -8.80 -13.01
CA PHE A 7 -6.09 -8.74 -12.25
C PHE A 7 -6.33 -8.58 -10.74
N ASN A 8 -7.55 -8.82 -10.27
CA ASN A 8 -7.83 -8.82 -8.83
C ASN A 8 -7.05 -9.99 -8.19
N PRO A 9 -6.13 -9.74 -7.25
CA PRO A 9 -5.39 -10.81 -6.59
C PRO A 9 -6.25 -11.63 -5.62
N THR A 10 -7.42 -11.10 -5.20
CA THR A 10 -8.33 -11.70 -4.22
C THR A 10 -9.76 -11.79 -4.76
N PRO A 11 -10.00 -12.45 -5.91
CA PRO A 11 -11.33 -12.50 -6.54
C PRO A 11 -12.35 -13.32 -5.74
N HIS A 12 -11.88 -14.12 -4.78
CA HIS A 12 -12.71 -14.92 -3.88
C HIS A 12 -13.27 -14.10 -2.70
N VAL A 13 -12.69 -12.93 -2.42
CA VAL A 13 -13.19 -12.01 -1.37
C VAL A 13 -14.32 -11.16 -1.92
N GLY A 14 -14.15 -10.59 -3.11
CA GLY A 14 -15.16 -9.77 -3.75
C GLY A 14 -14.71 -9.17 -5.08
N SER A 15 -15.65 -8.52 -5.77
CA SER A 15 -15.36 -7.76 -6.98
C SER A 15 -14.92 -6.35 -6.61
N LEU A 16 -13.87 -5.86 -7.25
CA LEU A 16 -13.49 -4.45 -7.18
C LEU A 16 -14.59 -3.63 -7.86
N GLU A 17 -15.04 -2.53 -7.24
CA GLU A 17 -16.20 -1.74 -7.71
C GLU A 17 -15.78 -0.38 -8.27
N SER A 18 -14.94 0.33 -7.54
CA SER A 18 -14.37 1.63 -7.93
C SER A 18 -12.89 1.70 -7.57
N THR A 19 -12.20 2.70 -8.10
CA THR A 19 -10.97 3.19 -7.47
C THR A 19 -11.32 4.15 -6.33
N ASN A 20 -10.37 4.41 -5.45
CA ASN A 20 -10.44 5.54 -4.53
C ASN A 20 -10.42 6.89 -5.30
N PRO A 21 -10.62 8.05 -4.61
CA PRO A 21 -10.71 9.36 -5.27
C PRO A 21 -9.47 9.79 -6.07
N CYS A 22 -8.28 9.30 -5.69
CA CYS A 22 -7.02 9.62 -6.34
C CYS A 22 -6.70 8.66 -7.51
N GLY A 23 -7.40 7.52 -7.60
CA GLY A 23 -7.36 6.61 -8.74
C GLY A 23 -6.27 5.54 -8.68
N GLU A 24 -5.45 5.51 -7.63
CA GLU A 24 -4.31 4.61 -7.46
C GLU A 24 -4.70 3.23 -6.91
N GLN A 25 -5.78 3.14 -6.15
CA GLN A 25 -6.17 1.90 -5.49
C GLN A 25 -7.59 1.46 -5.90
N PRO A 26 -7.73 0.38 -6.67
CA PRO A 26 -8.99 -0.35 -6.81
C PRO A 26 -9.43 -0.93 -5.46
N LEU A 27 -10.69 -0.74 -5.09
CA LEU A 27 -11.23 -1.21 -3.82
C LEU A 27 -12.54 -1.98 -4.02
N MET A 28 -12.78 -2.94 -3.12
CA MET A 28 -14.09 -3.53 -2.86
C MET A 28 -14.95 -2.54 -2.05
N PRO A 29 -16.26 -2.77 -1.89
CA PRO A 29 -17.09 -1.98 -0.99
C PRO A 29 -16.43 -1.81 0.38
N HIS A 30 -16.50 -0.61 0.96
CA HIS A 30 -16.01 -0.31 2.31
C HIS A 30 -14.49 -0.51 2.55
N GLY A 31 -13.73 -0.93 1.54
CA GLY A 31 -12.29 -1.10 1.61
C GLY A 31 -11.57 0.20 2.04
N SER A 32 -10.56 0.04 2.89
CA SER A 32 -9.72 1.14 3.36
C SER A 32 -8.45 1.28 2.51
N CYS A 33 -8.02 2.52 2.31
CA CYS A 33 -6.80 2.84 1.58
C CYS A 33 -5.68 3.08 2.58
N ASN A 34 -4.97 2.00 2.94
CA ASN A 34 -3.85 2.04 3.88
C ASN A 34 -2.53 2.31 3.13
N LEU A 35 -2.05 3.54 3.21
CA LEU A 35 -0.96 4.04 2.37
C LEU A 35 0.21 4.56 3.19
N GLY A 36 1.39 4.48 2.60
CA GLY A 36 2.51 5.32 2.97
C GLY A 36 3.48 5.50 1.80
N SER A 37 4.48 6.36 1.99
CA SER A 37 5.45 6.72 0.96
C SER A 37 6.89 6.55 1.44
N ILE A 38 7.73 5.97 0.58
CA ILE A 38 9.17 5.83 0.80
C ILE A 38 9.91 6.96 0.06
N ASN A 39 10.81 7.65 0.77
CA ASN A 39 11.66 8.66 0.16
C ASN A 39 12.82 8.02 -0.63
N LEU A 40 12.66 7.87 -1.94
CA LEU A 40 13.67 7.24 -2.81
C LEU A 40 15.05 7.93 -2.79
N ASN A 41 15.09 9.25 -2.54
CA ASN A 41 16.35 10.00 -2.49
C ASN A 41 17.24 9.58 -1.31
N ALA A 42 16.64 9.03 -0.24
CA ALA A 42 17.37 8.59 0.95
C ALA A 42 18.27 7.36 0.71
N PHE A 43 18.14 6.70 -0.44
CA PHE A 43 18.89 5.49 -0.80
C PHE A 43 19.97 5.75 -1.85
N VAL A 44 20.15 7.00 -2.31
CA VAL A 44 21.24 7.35 -3.22
C VAL A 44 22.52 7.58 -2.40
N ARG A 45 23.57 6.80 -2.70
CA ARG A 45 24.92 6.96 -2.15
C ARG A 45 25.75 7.82 -3.11
N ASN A 46 26.59 8.70 -2.55
CA ASN A 46 27.46 9.63 -3.29
C ASN A 46 26.74 10.41 -4.41
N PRO A 47 25.62 11.11 -4.12
CA PRO A 47 24.82 11.77 -5.14
C PRO A 47 25.63 12.84 -5.88
N PHE A 48 25.35 13.00 -7.18
CA PHE A 48 26.02 13.97 -8.06
C PHE A 48 27.53 13.75 -8.24
N THR A 49 28.01 12.52 -8.05
CA THR A 49 29.40 12.10 -8.32
C THR A 49 29.43 10.97 -9.35
N GLU A 50 30.62 10.63 -9.87
CA GLU A 50 30.81 9.48 -10.77
C GLU A 50 30.58 8.13 -10.04
N ASP A 51 30.75 8.10 -8.72
CA ASP A 51 30.54 6.91 -7.87
C ASP A 51 29.09 6.79 -7.33
N ALA A 52 28.15 7.52 -7.93
CA ALA A 52 26.75 7.50 -7.52
C ALA A 52 26.14 6.09 -7.68
N SER A 53 25.51 5.59 -6.63
CA SER A 53 24.88 4.26 -6.63
C SER A 53 23.62 4.24 -5.79
N TYR A 54 22.74 3.26 -6.06
CA TYR A 54 21.51 3.07 -5.30
C TYR A 54 21.69 1.94 -4.28
N ASP A 55 21.31 2.21 -3.04
CA ASP A 55 21.36 1.28 -1.92
C ASP A 55 20.16 0.33 -1.93
N PHE A 56 20.20 -0.69 -2.80
CA PHE A 56 19.13 -1.68 -2.93
C PHE A 56 18.94 -2.52 -1.67
N GLU A 57 20.01 -2.85 -0.94
CA GLU A 57 19.93 -3.64 0.30
C GLU A 57 19.16 -2.87 1.38
N ARG A 58 19.49 -1.59 1.60
CA ARG A 58 18.75 -0.76 2.55
C ARG A 58 17.33 -0.46 2.07
N PHE A 59 17.13 -0.29 0.77
CA PHE A 59 15.80 -0.08 0.21
C PHE A 59 14.89 -1.29 0.47
N ASP A 60 15.37 -2.49 0.22
CA ASP A 60 14.66 -3.75 0.47
C ASP A 60 14.28 -3.92 1.96
N PHE A 61 15.22 -3.63 2.86
CA PHE A 61 14.95 -3.60 4.29
C PHE A 61 13.84 -2.61 4.65
N VAL A 62 13.91 -1.35 4.19
CA VAL A 62 12.91 -0.33 4.53
C VAL A 62 11.54 -0.66 3.93
N VAL A 63 11.48 -1.19 2.70
CA VAL A 63 10.23 -1.66 2.10
C VAL A 63 9.59 -2.75 2.95
N SER A 64 10.39 -3.73 3.40
CA SER A 64 9.92 -4.83 4.24
C SER A 64 9.36 -4.35 5.57
N GLU A 65 10.08 -3.47 6.28
CA GLU A 65 9.60 -2.87 7.52
C GLU A 65 8.32 -2.06 7.32
N MET A 66 8.21 -1.37 6.19
CA MET A 66 7.03 -0.58 5.87
C MET A 66 5.78 -1.44 5.60
N ILE A 67 5.94 -2.60 4.97
CA ILE A 67 4.83 -3.54 4.78
C ILE A 67 4.28 -3.97 6.14
N TRP A 68 5.15 -4.35 7.09
CA TRP A 68 4.75 -4.71 8.45
C TRP A 68 4.11 -3.54 9.20
N ALA A 69 4.68 -2.34 9.10
CA ALA A 69 4.12 -1.16 9.75
C ALA A 69 2.72 -0.80 9.23
N LEU A 70 2.47 -0.99 7.93
CA LEU A 70 1.13 -0.80 7.36
C LEU A 70 0.17 -1.90 7.84
N ASP A 71 0.60 -3.15 7.92
CA ASP A 71 -0.22 -4.25 8.47
C ASP A 71 -0.62 -3.99 9.94
N ASP A 72 0.35 -3.60 10.78
CA ASP A 72 0.10 -3.23 12.17
C ASP A 72 -0.90 -2.07 12.30
N LEU A 73 -0.82 -1.08 11.38
CA LEU A 73 -1.72 0.08 11.40
C LEU A 73 -3.19 -0.31 11.25
N LEU A 74 -3.50 -1.34 10.47
CA LEU A 74 -4.87 -1.83 10.28
C LEU A 74 -5.46 -2.30 11.62
N THR A 75 -4.67 -3.06 12.38
CA THR A 75 -5.09 -3.58 13.69
C THR A 75 -5.12 -2.47 14.75
N MET A 76 -4.09 -1.62 14.78
CA MET A 76 -3.98 -0.53 15.75
C MET A 76 -5.11 0.51 15.64
N LEU A 77 -5.65 0.71 14.44
CA LEU A 77 -6.76 1.64 14.18
C LEU A 77 -8.11 0.92 14.01
N GLY A 78 -8.20 -0.37 14.32
CA GLY A 78 -9.39 -1.20 14.12
C GLY A 78 -10.66 -0.62 14.73
N ASP A 79 -10.56 0.01 15.89
CA ASP A 79 -11.68 0.65 16.62
C ASP A 79 -12.05 2.05 16.09
N ARG A 80 -11.30 2.58 15.12
CA ARG A 80 -11.47 3.94 14.57
C ARG A 80 -12.03 3.98 13.16
N HIS A 81 -12.50 2.85 12.64
CA HIS A 81 -13.20 2.81 11.35
C HIS A 81 -14.45 3.70 11.36
N ALA A 82 -14.67 4.43 10.28
CA ALA A 82 -15.74 5.40 10.19
C ALA A 82 -17.11 4.72 10.03
N LEU A 83 -17.14 3.55 9.36
CA LEU A 83 -18.35 2.74 9.20
C LEU A 83 -18.18 1.39 9.91
N PRO A 84 -19.25 0.88 10.55
CA PRO A 84 -19.21 -0.42 11.22
C PRO A 84 -18.86 -1.61 10.33
N ALA A 85 -19.04 -1.50 9.01
CA ALA A 85 -18.76 -2.57 8.04
C ALA A 85 -17.29 -2.63 7.58
N GLN A 86 -16.47 -1.60 7.82
CA GLN A 86 -15.06 -1.62 7.35
C GLN A 86 -14.16 -2.59 8.12
N PRO A 87 -14.32 -2.80 9.44
CA PRO A 87 -13.55 -3.81 10.15
C PRO A 87 -13.74 -5.23 9.62
N ASP A 88 -14.90 -5.51 9.00
CA ASP A 88 -15.21 -6.82 8.41
C ASP A 88 -14.49 -7.05 7.06
N GLU A 89 -13.87 -6.02 6.50
CA GLU A 89 -13.17 -6.03 5.20
C GLU A 89 -11.63 -6.03 5.34
N ILE A 90 -11.11 -6.20 6.56
CA ILE A 90 -9.67 -6.34 6.87
C ILE A 90 -9.27 -7.82 6.87
#